data_AF-A0A813DDZ9-F1
#
_entry.id   AF-A0A813DDZ9-F1
#
_cell.length_a   1.000
_cell.length_b   1.000
_cell.length_c   1.000
_cell.angle_alpha   90.00
_cell.angle_beta   90.00
_cell.angle_gamma   90.00
#
_symmetry.space_group_name_H-M   'P 1'
#
loop_
_entity.id
_entity.type
_entity.pdbx_description
1 polymer ?
#
loop_
_entity_poly.entity_id
_entity_poly.type
_entity_poly.pdbx_seq_one_letter_code
_entity_poly.pdbx_strand_id
1 'polypeptide(L)'
;KARMYFAKTKQLSMLRSVCSHISNLFDGVEKRFEYKMRLVYAHFPINANIVNGGKTVEIRNFLGEKIVRTIHMLPGVLCEKSASTKDELCIKGTDIDLTSRSAALIHQSCLVKNKDIRKFLDGIYVSSHGTMED
;
A
#
# COMPACT_ATOMS: atom_id res chain seq x y z
N LYS A 1 -21.05 -18.89 -10.56
CA LYS A 1 -20.82 -20.10 -9.72
C LYS A 1 -19.83 -21.02 -10.43
N ALA A 2 -18.59 -21.14 -9.94
CA ALA A 2 -17.56 -21.98 -10.56
C ALA A 2 -17.63 -23.43 -10.07
N ARG A 3 -17.26 -24.41 -10.91
CA ARG A 3 -17.25 -25.84 -10.58
C ARG A 3 -16.00 -26.51 -11.15
N MET A 4 -15.50 -27.52 -10.46
CA MET A 4 -14.39 -28.35 -10.93
C MET A 4 -14.69 -29.82 -10.62
N TYR A 5 -14.63 -30.67 -11.64
CA TYR A 5 -14.97 -32.08 -11.54
C TYR A 5 -13.76 -32.90 -11.07
N PHE A 6 -14.01 -33.92 -10.25
CA PHE A 6 -12.97 -34.85 -9.73
C PHE A 6 -11.78 -34.16 -9.04
N ALA A 7 -12.05 -33.03 -8.38
CA ALA A 7 -11.05 -32.22 -7.71
C ALA A 7 -10.51 -32.86 -6.43
N LYS A 8 -9.18 -32.88 -6.26
CA LYS A 8 -8.54 -33.14 -4.97
C LYS A 8 -8.70 -31.93 -4.04
N THR A 9 -8.53 -32.13 -2.73
CA THR A 9 -8.72 -31.08 -1.69
C THR A 9 -7.92 -29.80 -1.96
N LYS A 10 -6.64 -29.90 -2.34
CA LYS A 10 -5.81 -28.74 -2.72
C LYS A 10 -6.33 -28.01 -3.95
N GLN A 11 -6.96 -28.71 -4.88
CA GLN A 11 -7.49 -28.08 -6.09
C GLN A 11 -8.79 -27.33 -5.76
N LEU A 12 -9.62 -27.87 -4.87
CA LEU A 12 -10.85 -27.21 -4.43
C LEU A 12 -10.58 -25.86 -3.73
N SER A 13 -9.49 -25.74 -2.95
CA SER A 13 -9.10 -24.47 -2.33
C SER A 13 -8.59 -23.44 -3.36
N MET A 14 -7.86 -23.88 -4.40
CA MET A 14 -7.44 -23.01 -5.50
C MET A 14 -8.65 -22.43 -6.24
N LEU A 15 -9.73 -23.20 -6.44
CA LEU A 15 -10.95 -22.72 -7.11
C LEU A 15 -11.54 -21.48 -6.42
N ARG A 16 -11.59 -21.47 -5.08
CA ARG A 16 -12.07 -20.31 -4.32
C ARG A 16 -11.15 -19.10 -4.48
N SER A 17 -9.84 -19.34 -4.45
CA SER A 17 -8.83 -18.28 -4.60
C SER A 17 -8.95 -17.61 -5.98
N VAL A 18 -9.10 -18.39 -7.05
CA VAL A 18 -9.32 -17.88 -8.41
C VAL A 18 -10.60 -17.05 -8.50
N CYS A 19 -11.71 -17.53 -7.91
CA CYS A 19 -12.95 -16.75 -7.86
C CYS A 19 -12.75 -15.41 -7.15
N SER A 20 -12.02 -15.37 -6.04
CA SER A 20 -11.70 -14.12 -5.32
C SER A 20 -10.84 -13.17 -6.16
N HIS A 21 -9.81 -13.67 -6.85
CA HIS A 21 -9.01 -12.83 -7.75
C HIS A 21 -9.85 -12.22 -8.86
N ILE A 22 -10.77 -12.99 -9.45
CA ILE A 22 -11.68 -12.49 -10.49
C ILE A 22 -12.62 -11.42 -9.92
N SER A 23 -13.18 -11.61 -8.73
CA SER A 23 -14.00 -10.59 -8.07
C SER A 23 -13.21 -9.30 -7.84
N ASN A 24 -12.00 -9.39 -7.31
CA ASN A 24 -11.14 -8.21 -7.09
C ASN A 24 -10.82 -7.48 -8.41
N LEU A 25 -10.63 -8.20 -9.51
CA LEU A 25 -10.41 -7.58 -10.83
C LEU A 25 -11.63 -6.76 -11.28
N PHE A 26 -12.85 -7.27 -11.06
CA PHE A 26 -14.07 -6.52 -11.38
C PHE A 26 -14.23 -5.28 -10.50
N ASP A 27 -14.10 -5.46 -9.18
CA ASP A 27 -14.20 -4.36 -8.21
C ASP A 27 -13.18 -3.25 -8.49
N GLY A 28 -11.96 -3.64 -8.88
CA GLY A 28 -10.88 -2.73 -9.20
C GLY A 28 -11.09 -1.91 -10.46
N VAL A 29 -11.76 -2.47 -11.47
CA VAL A 29 -12.11 -1.74 -12.70
C VAL A 29 -13.30 -0.81 -12.47
N GLU A 30 -14.29 -1.25 -11.69
CA GLU A 30 -15.51 -0.47 -11.43
C GLU A 30 -15.26 0.68 -10.46
N LYS A 31 -14.59 0.40 -9.33
CA LYS A 31 -14.52 1.30 -8.17
C LYS A 31 -13.10 1.75 -7.80
N ARG A 32 -12.07 1.07 -8.32
CA ARG A 32 -10.65 1.24 -7.93
C ARG A 32 -10.40 0.95 -6.44
N PHE A 33 -9.17 0.58 -6.12
CA PHE A 33 -8.72 0.35 -4.75
C PHE A 33 -7.97 1.57 -4.21
N GLU A 34 -8.23 1.90 -2.95
CA GLU A 34 -7.49 2.91 -2.21
C GLU A 34 -6.92 2.31 -0.92
N TYR A 35 -5.62 2.55 -0.73
CA TYR A 35 -4.90 2.29 0.52
C TYR A 35 -4.50 3.63 1.12
N LYS A 36 -5.06 3.94 2.29
CA LYS A 36 -4.64 5.11 3.07
C LYS A 36 -3.53 4.69 4.02
N MET A 37 -2.42 5.41 3.96
CA MET A 37 -1.25 5.19 4.79
C MET A 37 -0.97 6.41 5.66
N ARG A 38 -0.72 6.20 6.95
CA ARG A 38 -0.38 7.24 7.91
C ARG A 38 1.11 7.26 8.20
N LEU A 39 1.69 8.46 8.14
CA LEU A 39 3.05 8.74 8.58
C LEU A 39 3.02 8.98 10.09
N VAL A 40 3.64 8.08 10.85
CA VAL A 40 3.70 8.13 12.32
C VAL A 40 5.12 8.45 12.74
N TYR A 41 5.27 9.45 13.62
CA TYR A 41 6.56 9.88 14.16
C TYR A 41 6.40 10.41 15.58
N ALA A 42 7.43 10.23 16.41
CA ALA A 42 7.45 10.81 17.76
C ALA A 42 8.13 12.19 17.80
N HIS A 43 9.32 12.33 17.22
CA HIS A 43 10.16 13.54 17.37
C HIS A 43 10.56 14.17 16.04
N PHE A 44 11.05 13.37 15.09
CA PHE A 44 11.49 13.88 13.79
C PHE A 44 10.33 13.78 12.78
N PRO A 45 9.78 14.91 12.29
CA PRO A 45 8.69 14.88 11.33
C PRO A 45 9.16 14.28 10.01
N ILE A 46 8.39 13.31 9.50
CA ILE A 46 8.70 12.61 8.25
C ILE A 46 8.17 13.41 7.07
N ASN A 47 9.03 13.72 6.10
CA ASN A 47 8.65 14.45 4.90
C ASN A 47 8.47 13.48 3.74
N ALA A 48 7.23 13.32 3.25
CA ALA A 48 6.94 12.59 2.03
C ALA A 48 6.79 13.56 0.85
N ASN A 49 7.58 13.38 -0.21
CA ASN A 49 7.46 14.14 -1.46
C ASN A 49 7.03 13.21 -2.58
N ILE A 50 6.08 13.66 -3.39
CA ILE A 50 5.55 12.89 -4.52
C ILE A 50 6.11 13.51 -5.79
N VAL A 51 6.76 12.70 -6.62
CA VAL A 51 7.47 13.10 -7.84
C VAL A 51 6.92 12.29 -9.02
N ASN A 52 7.23 12.71 -10.25
CA ASN A 52 6.81 12.04 -11.49
C ASN A 52 5.29 11.84 -11.59
N GLY A 53 4.51 12.82 -11.11
CA GLY A 53 3.05 12.80 -11.19
C GLY A 53 2.40 11.67 -10.39
N GLY A 54 2.96 11.27 -9.24
CA GLY A 54 2.39 10.23 -8.38
C GLY A 54 3.06 8.86 -8.47
N LYS A 55 4.03 8.68 -9.40
CA LYS A 55 4.69 7.39 -9.64
C LYS A 55 5.90 7.13 -8.75
N THR A 56 6.41 8.14 -8.06
CA THR A 56 7.59 8.00 -7.20
C THR A 56 7.37 8.77 -5.91
N VAL A 57 7.66 8.14 -4.79
CA VAL A 57 7.57 8.74 -3.45
C VAL A 57 8.97 8.81 -2.86
N GLU A 58 9.39 10.01 -2.47
CA GLU A 58 10.62 10.26 -1.74
C GLU A 58 10.29 10.50 -0.28
N ILE A 59 10.89 9.73 0.61
CA ILE A 59 10.74 9.88 2.06
C ILE A 59 12.05 10.44 2.60
N ARG A 60 11.95 11.58 3.28
CA ARG A 60 13.06 12.33 3.86
C ARG A 60 12.88 12.46 5.36
N ASN A 61 14.00 12.62 6.06
CA ASN A 61 14.03 12.85 7.51
C ASN A 61 13.41 11.73 8.36
N PHE A 62 13.35 10.50 7.83
CA PHE A 62 12.89 9.35 8.61
C PHE A 62 13.87 9.09 9.75
N LEU A 63 13.38 9.12 11.00
CA LEU A 63 14.18 8.96 12.21
C LEU A 63 15.37 9.95 12.33
N GLY A 64 15.32 11.10 11.64
CA GLY A 64 16.40 12.09 11.59
C GLY A 64 17.54 11.75 10.62
N GLU A 65 17.37 10.74 9.76
CA GLU A 65 18.35 10.37 8.75
C GLU A 65 18.44 11.43 7.62
N LYS A 66 19.66 11.65 7.11
CA LYS A 66 19.90 12.49 5.92
C LYS A 66 19.64 11.78 4.58
N ILE A 67 19.47 10.46 4.62
CA ILE A 67 19.27 9.64 3.43
C ILE A 67 17.86 9.86 2.90
N VAL A 68 17.74 10.06 1.58
CA VAL A 68 16.44 10.09 0.90
C VAL A 68 16.09 8.68 0.45
N ARG A 69 14.96 8.17 0.91
CA ARG A 69 14.44 6.86 0.51
C ARG A 69 13.49 7.06 -0.66
N THR A 70 13.89 6.62 -1.85
CA THR A 70 13.10 6.71 -3.08
C THR A 70 12.37 5.38 -3.32
N ILE A 71 11.05 5.44 -3.46
CA ILE A 71 10.21 4.28 -3.75
C ILE A 71 9.48 4.52 -5.06
N HIS A 72 9.68 3.63 -6.02
CA HIS A 72 8.94 3.64 -7.28
C HIS A 72 7.65 2.83 -7.13
N MET A 73 6.52 3.45 -7.47
CA MET A 73 5.23 2.78 -7.50
C MET A 73 5.19 1.79 -8.66
N LEU A 74 4.37 0.74 -8.50
CA LEU A 74 4.16 -0.24 -9.56
C LEU A 74 3.32 0.34 -10.71
N PRO A 75 3.36 -0.28 -11.90
CA PRO A 75 2.60 0.19 -13.05
C PRO A 75 1.10 0.32 -12.74
N GLY A 76 0.48 1.43 -13.14
CA GLY A 76 -0.95 1.67 -12.93
C GLY A 76 -1.35 2.10 -11.51
N VAL A 77 -0.37 2.29 -10.61
CA VAL A 77 -0.60 2.78 -9.24
C VAL A 77 -0.10 4.22 -9.12
N LEU A 78 -0.92 5.09 -8.53
CA LEU A 78 -0.61 6.48 -8.24
C LEU A 78 -0.64 6.72 -6.74
N CYS A 79 0.31 7.50 -6.25
CA CYS A 79 0.34 8.00 -4.90
C CYS A 79 -0.02 9.48 -4.87
N GLU A 80 -0.89 9.86 -3.95
CA GLU A 80 -1.36 11.22 -3.71
C GLU A 80 -1.24 11.55 -2.22
N LYS A 81 -1.08 12.84 -1.88
CA LYS A 81 -1.23 13.30 -0.50
C LYS A 81 -2.72 13.52 -0.23
N SER A 82 -3.18 13.08 0.93
CA SER A 82 -4.55 13.36 1.38
C SER A 82 -4.72 14.87 1.57
N ALA A 83 -5.76 15.45 0.96
CA ALA A 83 -6.09 16.87 1.14
C ALA A 83 -6.77 17.12 2.49
N SER A 84 -7.54 16.15 2.95
CA SER A 84 -8.38 16.27 4.15
C SER A 84 -7.62 15.99 5.43
N THR A 85 -6.56 15.16 5.37
CA THR A 85 -5.80 14.84 6.56
C THR A 85 -4.30 14.98 6.36
N LYS A 86 -3.67 15.68 7.30
CA LYS A 86 -2.23 15.83 7.36
C LYS A 86 -1.55 14.48 7.59
N ASP A 87 -0.35 14.33 7.06
CA ASP A 87 0.53 13.17 7.28
C ASP A 87 -0.12 11.84 6.83
N GLU A 88 -0.91 11.90 5.75
CA GLU A 88 -1.55 10.74 5.11
C GLU A 88 -1.23 10.68 3.61
N LEU A 89 -0.86 9.48 3.15
CA LEU A 89 -0.64 9.15 1.75
C LEU A 89 -1.76 8.23 1.27
N CYS A 90 -2.40 8.58 0.16
CA CYS A 90 -3.36 7.74 -0.52
C CYS A 90 -2.68 7.05 -1.70
N ILE A 91 -2.73 5.72 -1.73
CA ILE A 91 -2.24 4.92 -2.85
C ILE A 91 -3.47 4.37 -3.56
N LYS A 92 -3.60 4.73 -4.84
CA LYS A 92 -4.77 4.42 -5.65
C LYS A 92 -4.35 3.60 -6.86
N GLY A 93 -5.13 2.60 -7.20
CA GLY A 93 -4.88 1.76 -8.38
C GLY A 93 -6.07 0.87 -8.71
N THR A 94 -6.08 0.31 -9.91
CA THR A 94 -7.13 -0.61 -10.36
C THR A 94 -6.88 -2.03 -9.88
N ASP A 95 -5.62 -2.45 -9.75
CA ASP A 95 -5.25 -3.79 -9.32
C ASP A 95 -4.88 -3.79 -7.83
N ILE A 96 -5.58 -4.58 -7.02
CA ILE A 96 -5.34 -4.71 -5.58
C ILE A 96 -3.95 -5.26 -5.27
N ASP A 97 -3.41 -6.16 -6.09
CA ASP A 97 -2.12 -6.81 -5.83
C ASP A 97 -0.98 -5.81 -6.05
N LEU A 98 -1.09 -4.97 -7.09
CA LEU A 98 -0.12 -3.92 -7.36
C LEU A 98 -0.26 -2.75 -6.37
N THR A 99 -1.48 -2.39 -6.00
CA THR A 99 -1.73 -1.29 -5.05
C THR A 99 -1.22 -1.66 -3.65
N SER A 100 -1.58 -2.84 -3.16
CA SER A 100 -1.13 -3.37 -1.87
C SER A 100 0.38 -3.59 -1.80
N ARG A 101 0.99 -4.10 -2.88
CA ARG A 101 2.45 -4.28 -2.94
C ARG A 101 3.19 -2.94 -2.95
N SER A 102 2.65 -1.92 -3.62
CA SER A 102 3.22 -0.56 -3.58
C SER A 102 3.18 0.01 -2.16
N ALA A 103 2.06 -0.18 -1.44
CA ALA A 103 1.96 0.20 -0.03
C ALA A 103 2.97 -0.55 0.86
N ALA A 104 3.16 -1.86 0.61
CA ALA A 104 4.12 -2.67 1.32
C ALA A 104 5.57 -2.22 1.09
N LEU A 105 5.93 -1.81 -0.13
CA LEU A 105 7.27 -1.29 -0.45
C LEU A 105 7.57 0.00 0.33
N ILE A 106 6.59 0.89 0.48
CA ILE A 106 6.72 2.10 1.31
C ILE A 106 6.97 1.70 2.78
N HIS A 107 6.16 0.80 3.32
CA HIS A 107 6.31 0.34 4.71
C HIS A 107 7.67 -0.31 4.96
N GLN A 108 8.09 -1.23 4.09
CA GLN A 108 9.38 -1.92 4.19
C GLN A 108 10.57 -0.95 4.10
N SER A 109 10.44 0.09 3.28
CA SER A 109 11.45 1.14 3.16
C SER A 109 11.59 1.96 4.44
N CYS A 110 10.54 2.04 5.26
CA CYS A 110 10.51 2.78 6.53
C CYS A 110 10.58 1.88 7.76
N LEU A 111 11.18 0.69 7.66
CA LEU A 111 11.41 -0.16 8.83
C LEU A 111 12.61 0.33 9.65
N VAL A 112 12.37 0.55 10.94
CA VAL A 112 13.43 0.81 11.92
C VAL A 112 14.27 -0.46 12.11
N LYS A 113 15.59 -0.32 11.96
CA LYS A 113 16.57 -1.41 12.18
C LYS A 113 17.49 -1.07 13.36
N ASN A 114 18.02 -2.09 14.02
CA ASN A 114 19.00 -1.97 15.13
C ASN A 114 18.52 -1.12 16.33
N LYS A 115 17.20 -1.06 16.57
CA LYS A 115 16.56 -0.41 17.72
C LYS A 115 15.38 -1.25 18.20
N ASP A 116 14.90 -1.02 19.42
CA ASP A 116 13.70 -1.69 19.93
C ASP A 116 12.45 -1.13 19.24
N ILE A 117 11.85 -1.96 18.37
CA ILE A 117 10.65 -1.64 17.58
C ILE A 117 9.41 -1.38 18.44
N ARG A 118 9.42 -1.77 19.72
CA ARG A 118 8.31 -1.50 20.65
C ARG A 118 8.35 -0.09 21.21
N LYS A 119 9.52 0.56 21.16
CA LYS A 119 9.73 1.94 21.61
C LYS A 119 9.76 2.92 20.43
N PHE A 120 10.39 2.52 19.33
CA PHE A 120 10.46 3.30 18.11
C PHE A 120 9.39 2.83 17.13
N LEU A 121 8.19 3.40 17.27
CA LEU A 121 7.02 3.13 16.43
C LEU A 121 6.95 4.04 15.18
N ASP A 122 8.02 4.81 14.92
CA ASP A 122 8.12 5.68 13.76
C ASP A 122 8.10 4.85 12.47
N GLY A 123 7.21 5.20 11.55
CA GLY A 123 6.98 4.42 10.34
C GLY A 123 5.82 4.94 9.50
N ILE A 124 5.57 4.25 8.39
CA ILE A 124 4.40 4.49 7.54
C ILE A 124 3.57 3.23 7.50
N TYR A 125 2.31 3.33 7.91
CA TYR A 125 1.42 2.18 8.12
C TYR A 125 0.12 2.34 7.36
N VAL A 126 -0.46 1.24 6.88
CA VAL A 126 -1.80 1.24 6.29
C VAL A 126 -2.83 1.46 7.40
N SER A 127 -3.59 2.56 7.32
CA SER A 127 -4.66 2.87 8.27
C SER A 127 -6.02 2.32 7.81
N SER A 128 -6.28 2.36 6.50
CA SER A 128 -7.48 1.78 5.91
C SER A 128 -7.20 1.29 4.50
N HIS A 129 -7.93 0.27 4.07
CA HIS A 129 -7.91 -0.25 2.72
C HIS A 129 -9.34 -0.58 2.29
N GLY A 130 -9.64 -0.39 1.02
CA GLY A 130 -10.96 -0.70 0.47
C GLY A 130 -11.10 -0.25 -0.98
N THR A 131 -12.28 -0.48 -1.54
CA THR A 131 -12.69 0.14 -2.81
C THR A 131 -13.06 1.60 -2.56
N MET A 132 -12.77 2.49 -3.50
CA MET A 132 -13.33 3.83 -3.44
C MET A 132 -14.81 3.73 -3.83
N GLU A 133 -15.70 4.12 -2.92
CA GLU A 133 -17.09 4.39 -3.29
C GLU A 133 -17.14 5.85 -3.76
N ASP A 134 -17.81 6.09 -4.89
CA ASP A 134 -18.19 7.45 -5.31
C ASP A 134 -19.11 8.11 -4.27
#